data_AF-A0A1R1DA02-F1
#
_entry.id   AF-A0A1R1DA02-F1
#
_cell.length_a   1.000
_cell.length_b   1.000
_cell.length_c   1.000
_cell.angle_alpha   90.00
_cell.angle_beta   90.00
_cell.angle_gamma   90.00
#
_symmetry.space_group_name_H-M   'P 1'
#
loop_
_entity.id
_entity.type
_entity.pdbx_description
1 polymer ?
#
loop_
_entity_poly.entity_id
_entity_poly.type
_entity_poly.pdbx_seq_one_letter_code
_entity_poly.pdbx_strand_id
1 'polypeptide(L)'
;MAYYLQMDGVDDRLVLPSMTFTEIIIDFKVNSKDNFERYWSLPLGAEFFQVASGAVNDQWSAGVSAVYRDGVSQTNLTPVMTIGVRSVVRSVIGSAKTAILSIFANGTGNIAHGDIYDVKIYNGAVLQAHYDIAQGNVQDQSGNGRHATLVGGTWVDDGPSEPIGVDVSYVYATRQTINASRTLVTSTKQVMHASRTTAAATKQSVYENRSTAYATMQSLYSDYIAFAASYPIRVRTSAQRSYQHAVKVVVSKQGQSSFAMLQQQYADHSSVLSTRQTISKDTTTDVALKQVVSGQRSYSYAVHIKIYDADKTIIKRVRLSASRVLRVQLQASKVTSVQLRGELK
;
A
#
# COMPACT_ATOMS: atom_id res chain seq x y z
N MET A 1 -10.53 -4.42 -11.91
CA MET A 1 -11.05 -3.19 -11.28
C MET A 1 -12.31 -3.62 -10.59
N ALA A 2 -12.43 -3.35 -9.30
CA ALA A 2 -13.64 -3.66 -8.54
C ALA A 2 -14.50 -2.39 -8.57
N TYR A 3 -15.72 -2.51 -9.09
CA TYR A 3 -16.66 -1.41 -9.09
C TYR A 3 -17.54 -1.45 -7.84
N TYR A 4 -18.07 -0.31 -7.45
CA TYR A 4 -19.24 -0.22 -6.60
C TYR A 4 -20.24 0.73 -7.22
N LEU A 5 -21.48 0.63 -6.75
CA LEU A 5 -22.55 1.51 -7.16
C LEU A 5 -22.79 2.55 -6.06
N GLN A 6 -22.42 3.79 -6.34
CA GLN A 6 -22.64 4.92 -5.46
C GLN A 6 -24.07 5.44 -5.63
N MET A 7 -24.78 5.58 -4.51
CA MET A 7 -26.13 6.12 -4.39
C MET A 7 -26.08 7.50 -3.75
N ASP A 8 -26.69 8.48 -4.41
CA ASP A 8 -26.63 9.89 -4.06
C ASP A 8 -27.71 10.36 -3.08
N GLY A 9 -28.65 9.49 -2.71
CA GLY A 9 -29.75 9.77 -1.78
C GLY A 9 -30.93 10.58 -2.34
N VAL A 10 -31.00 10.81 -3.66
CA VAL A 10 -32.03 11.66 -4.29
C VAL A 10 -33.09 10.83 -5.00
N ASP A 11 -32.73 10.11 -6.06
CA ASP A 11 -33.62 9.21 -6.82
C ASP A 11 -33.01 7.80 -7.07
N ASP A 12 -31.75 7.62 -6.68
CA ASP A 12 -30.92 6.44 -6.85
C ASP A 12 -31.45 5.20 -6.10
N ARG A 13 -31.74 4.13 -6.84
CA ARG A 13 -32.18 2.85 -6.24
C ARG A 13 -31.95 1.65 -7.13
N LEU A 14 -31.78 0.50 -6.47
CA LEU A 14 -31.78 -0.81 -7.13
C LEU A 14 -33.09 -1.54 -6.87
N VAL A 15 -33.83 -1.84 -7.93
CA VAL A 15 -35.13 -2.52 -7.87
C VAL A 15 -34.99 -3.95 -8.35
N LEU A 16 -35.28 -4.90 -7.46
CA LEU A 16 -35.22 -6.32 -7.76
C LEU A 16 -36.59 -6.82 -8.26
N PRO A 17 -36.63 -7.81 -9.16
CA PRO A 17 -37.89 -8.41 -9.59
C PRO A 17 -38.61 -9.10 -8.42
N SER A 18 -39.92 -9.31 -8.57
CA SER A 18 -40.72 -9.99 -7.56
C SER A 18 -40.21 -11.42 -7.35
N MET A 19 -39.92 -11.78 -6.10
CA MET A 19 -39.49 -13.13 -5.75
C MET A 19 -39.84 -13.51 -4.32
N THR A 20 -39.84 -14.82 -4.05
CA THR A 20 -39.98 -15.35 -2.69
C THR A 20 -38.62 -15.37 -1.99
N PHE A 21 -38.54 -14.82 -0.78
CA PHE A 21 -37.30 -14.79 0.02
C PHE A 21 -37.60 -14.91 1.51
N THR A 22 -36.61 -15.38 2.25
CA THR A 22 -36.56 -15.42 3.72
C THR A 22 -35.33 -14.72 4.27
N GLU A 23 -34.38 -14.33 3.42
CA GLU A 23 -33.12 -13.74 3.84
C GLU A 23 -32.54 -12.83 2.76
N ILE A 24 -31.97 -11.72 3.20
CA ILE A 24 -31.34 -10.69 2.38
C ILE A 24 -29.95 -10.44 2.95
N ILE A 25 -28.91 -10.51 2.11
CA ILE A 25 -27.54 -10.16 2.45
C ILE A 25 -27.08 -9.02 1.55
N ILE A 26 -26.59 -7.94 2.13
CA ILE A 26 -26.08 -6.78 1.38
C ILE A 26 -24.70 -6.42 1.92
N ASP A 27 -23.72 -6.28 1.03
CA ASP A 27 -22.42 -5.67 1.31
C ASP A 27 -22.48 -4.20 0.86
N PHE A 28 -22.45 -3.29 1.82
CA PHE A 28 -22.59 -1.86 1.55
C PHE A 28 -21.87 -0.99 2.56
N LYS A 29 -21.65 0.28 2.17
CA LYS A 29 -21.16 1.35 3.04
C LYS A 29 -22.21 2.46 3.07
N VAL A 30 -22.52 2.97 4.26
CA VAL A 30 -23.43 4.11 4.42
C VAL A 30 -22.62 5.39 4.44
N ASN A 31 -22.93 6.36 3.58
CA ASN A 31 -22.14 7.59 3.45
C ASN A 31 -22.67 8.73 4.34
N SER A 32 -23.97 8.76 4.58
CA SER A 32 -24.64 9.64 5.55
C SER A 32 -25.85 8.93 6.14
N LYS A 33 -26.39 9.47 7.24
CA LYS A 33 -27.62 8.98 7.84
C LYS A 33 -28.55 10.14 8.07
N ASP A 34 -29.48 10.33 7.15
CA ASP A 34 -30.61 11.23 7.32
C ASP A 34 -31.81 10.48 7.91
N ASN A 35 -32.70 11.27 8.50
CA ASN A 35 -33.87 10.73 9.17
C ASN A 35 -34.72 9.93 8.18
N PHE A 36 -35.03 8.67 8.54
CA PHE A 36 -35.88 7.76 7.77
C PHE A 36 -35.31 7.29 6.43
N GLU A 37 -33.99 7.42 6.23
CA GLU A 37 -33.31 6.70 5.16
C GLU A 37 -33.54 5.20 5.30
N ARG A 38 -33.88 4.53 4.20
CA ARG A 38 -34.14 3.08 4.17
C ARG A 38 -33.13 2.38 3.30
N TYR A 39 -32.40 1.45 3.90
CA TYR A 39 -31.39 0.67 3.19
C TYR A 39 -32.03 -0.39 2.30
N TRP A 40 -33.19 -0.93 2.70
CA TRP A 40 -34.06 -1.68 1.81
C TRP A 40 -35.49 -1.73 2.34
N SER A 41 -36.44 -1.98 1.45
CA SER A 41 -37.84 -2.12 1.82
C SER A 41 -38.67 -2.95 0.85
N LEU A 42 -39.81 -3.41 1.34
CA LEU A 42 -40.91 -3.93 0.53
C LEU A 42 -41.78 -2.79 -0.03
N PRO A 43 -42.57 -3.06 -1.08
CA PRO A 43 -43.50 -2.09 -1.63
C PRO A 43 -44.50 -1.71 -0.53
N LEU A 44 -44.89 -0.44 -0.49
CA LEU A 44 -45.80 0.13 0.52
C LEU A 44 -45.26 0.12 1.97
N GLY A 45 -43.96 -0.13 2.17
CA GLY A 45 -43.26 0.16 3.41
C GLY A 45 -43.51 -0.81 4.57
N ALA A 46 -44.07 -1.99 4.29
CA ALA A 46 -44.50 -2.96 5.31
C ALA A 46 -43.35 -3.58 6.13
N GLU A 47 -42.17 -3.76 5.53
CA GLU A 47 -40.99 -4.32 6.22
C GLU A 47 -39.73 -3.60 5.73
N PHE A 48 -38.87 -3.18 6.65
CA PHE A 48 -37.69 -2.39 6.34
C PHE A 48 -36.57 -2.56 7.37
N PHE A 49 -35.37 -2.17 6.93
CA PHE A 49 -34.23 -1.80 7.74
C PHE A 49 -33.88 -0.35 7.44
N GLN A 50 -33.92 0.53 8.44
CA GLN A 50 -33.86 1.98 8.24
C GLN A 50 -33.07 2.68 9.35
N VAL A 51 -32.70 3.92 9.09
CA VAL A 51 -32.28 4.88 10.13
C VAL A 51 -33.51 5.35 10.89
N ALA A 52 -33.48 5.24 12.22
CA ALA A 52 -34.60 5.67 13.05
C ALA A 52 -34.66 7.20 13.21
N SER A 53 -35.87 7.75 13.28
CA SER A 53 -36.12 9.19 13.45
C SER A 53 -35.36 9.75 14.65
N GLY A 54 -34.48 10.73 14.43
CA GLY A 54 -33.76 11.43 15.49
C GLY A 54 -32.80 10.55 16.29
N ALA A 55 -32.48 9.35 15.81
CA ALA A 55 -31.69 8.37 16.54
C ALA A 55 -30.36 8.06 15.86
N VAL A 56 -29.36 7.74 16.69
CA VAL A 56 -28.06 7.20 16.26
C VAL A 56 -28.17 5.75 15.76
N ASN A 57 -29.30 5.10 16.04
CA ASN A 57 -29.50 3.66 15.89
C ASN A 57 -30.28 3.32 14.61
N ASP A 58 -29.90 2.20 14.01
CA ASP A 58 -30.67 1.58 12.93
C ASP A 58 -31.79 0.71 13.53
N GLN A 59 -32.95 0.68 12.87
CA GLN A 59 -34.12 -0.08 13.28
C GLN A 59 -34.57 -1.01 12.17
N TRP A 60 -35.05 -2.19 12.57
CA TRP A 60 -35.79 -3.08 11.69
C TRP A 60 -37.22 -3.29 12.15
N SER A 61 -38.09 -3.48 11.17
CA SER A 61 -39.50 -3.84 11.39
C SER A 61 -39.65 -5.23 12.04
N ALA A 62 -40.81 -5.49 12.64
CA ALA A 62 -41.14 -6.80 13.25
C ALA A 62 -41.12 -7.99 12.27
N GLY A 63 -41.16 -7.74 10.94
CA GLY A 63 -41.00 -8.79 9.94
C GLY A 63 -39.57 -9.36 9.85
N VAL A 64 -38.57 -8.62 10.32
CA VAL A 64 -37.17 -9.04 10.39
C VAL A 64 -36.92 -9.70 11.75
N SER A 65 -36.69 -11.01 11.75
CA SER A 65 -36.52 -11.79 12.98
C SER A 65 -35.11 -11.68 13.56
N ALA A 66 -34.10 -11.48 12.72
CA ALA A 66 -32.71 -11.29 13.14
C ALA A 66 -31.92 -10.47 12.13
N VAL A 67 -30.95 -9.70 12.62
CA VAL A 67 -29.98 -8.95 11.81
C VAL A 67 -28.58 -9.30 12.29
N TYR A 68 -27.68 -9.55 11.35
CA TYR A 68 -26.26 -9.78 11.59
C TYR A 68 -25.45 -8.76 10.81
N ARG A 69 -24.42 -8.20 11.44
CA ARG A 69 -23.42 -7.34 10.81
C ARG A 69 -22.07 -8.04 10.88
N ASP A 70 -21.46 -8.29 9.73
CA ASP A 70 -20.17 -8.96 9.64
C ASP A 70 -20.15 -10.30 10.40
N GLY A 71 -21.28 -11.03 10.35
CA GLY A 71 -21.50 -12.29 11.05
C GLY A 71 -21.92 -12.18 12.53
N VAL A 72 -21.91 -10.98 13.12
CA VAL A 72 -22.26 -10.74 14.54
C VAL A 72 -23.73 -10.32 14.67
N SER A 73 -24.48 -11.02 15.52
CA SER A 73 -25.89 -10.70 15.80
C SER A 73 -26.04 -9.31 16.40
N GLN A 74 -27.00 -8.54 15.88
CA GLN A 74 -27.28 -7.18 16.31
C GLN A 74 -28.56 -7.11 17.15
N THR A 75 -28.67 -6.06 17.97
CA THR A 75 -29.90 -5.71 18.69
C THR A 75 -30.35 -4.31 18.29
N ASN A 76 -31.63 -3.99 18.43
CA ASN A 76 -32.20 -2.66 18.11
C ASN A 76 -31.64 -1.51 18.99
N LEU A 77 -30.67 -1.78 19.86
CA LEU A 77 -30.06 -0.82 20.78
C LEU A 77 -28.70 -0.31 20.29
N THR A 78 -28.08 -0.99 19.32
CA THR A 78 -26.77 -0.63 18.77
C THR A 78 -26.91 -0.16 17.32
N PRO A 79 -26.24 0.94 16.91
CA PRO A 79 -26.12 1.28 15.50
C PRO A 79 -25.51 0.09 14.75
N VAL A 80 -26.28 -0.47 13.83
CA VAL A 80 -25.83 -1.59 13.02
C VAL A 80 -24.84 -1.10 11.97
N MET A 81 -25.14 0.03 11.34
CA MET A 81 -24.29 0.67 10.35
C MET A 81 -23.48 1.79 10.98
N THR A 82 -22.17 1.80 10.70
CA THR A 82 -21.30 2.92 11.03
C THR A 82 -21.05 3.71 9.74
N ILE A 83 -21.26 5.03 9.78
CA ILE A 83 -21.02 5.90 8.61
C ILE A 83 -19.58 5.74 8.14
N GLY A 84 -19.39 5.62 6.82
CA GLY A 84 -18.08 5.47 6.18
C GLY A 84 -17.43 4.10 6.35
N VAL A 85 -18.09 3.14 7.01
CA VAL A 85 -17.57 1.77 7.19
C VAL A 85 -18.37 0.81 6.32
N ARG A 86 -17.67 0.08 5.44
CA ARG A 86 -18.24 -1.03 4.67
C ARG A 86 -18.54 -2.20 5.60
N SER A 87 -19.74 -2.77 5.49
CA SER A 87 -20.17 -3.91 6.28
C SER A 87 -21.08 -4.83 5.47
N VAL A 88 -21.06 -6.12 5.82
CA VAL A 88 -21.98 -7.11 5.29
C VAL A 88 -23.12 -7.28 6.27
N VAL A 89 -24.33 -6.88 5.87
CA VAL A 89 -25.53 -7.04 6.68
C VAL A 89 -26.37 -8.17 6.14
N ARG A 90 -26.68 -9.13 7.02
CA ARG A 90 -27.60 -10.24 6.76
C ARG A 90 -28.85 -10.04 7.59
N SER A 91 -30.00 -10.01 6.93
CA SER A 91 -31.31 -9.85 7.55
C SER A 91 -32.18 -11.06 7.29
N VAL A 92 -32.63 -11.69 8.36
CA VAL A 92 -33.48 -12.87 8.34
C VAL A 92 -34.93 -12.42 8.50
N ILE A 93 -35.78 -12.85 7.59
CA ILE A 93 -37.21 -12.54 7.56
C ILE A 93 -37.95 -13.69 8.24
N GLY A 94 -38.82 -13.37 9.21
CA GLY A 94 -39.45 -14.38 10.08
C GLY A 94 -40.37 -15.35 9.33
N SER A 95 -40.87 -14.98 8.15
CA SER A 95 -41.66 -15.82 7.26
C SER A 95 -41.32 -15.52 5.81
N ALA A 96 -41.43 -16.51 4.93
CA ALA A 96 -41.18 -16.31 3.50
C ALA A 96 -42.13 -15.24 2.93
N LYS A 97 -41.58 -14.30 2.15
CA LYS A 97 -42.33 -13.21 1.52
C LYS A 97 -42.11 -13.22 0.03
N THR A 98 -43.17 -12.94 -0.74
CA THR A 98 -43.08 -12.72 -2.18
C THR A 98 -43.35 -11.26 -2.49
N ALA A 99 -42.33 -10.54 -2.93
CA ALA A 99 -42.44 -9.11 -3.20
C ALA A 99 -41.31 -8.60 -4.11
N ILE A 100 -41.51 -7.40 -4.65
CA ILE A 100 -40.47 -6.56 -5.26
C ILE A 100 -39.65 -5.94 -4.13
N LEU A 101 -38.32 -6.01 -4.20
CA LEU A 101 -37.43 -5.38 -3.22
C LEU A 101 -36.83 -4.12 -3.81
N SER A 102 -36.84 -3.03 -3.05
CA SER A 102 -36.06 -1.83 -3.36
C SER A 102 -34.91 -1.73 -2.38
N ILE A 103 -33.69 -1.63 -2.91
CA ILE A 103 -32.46 -1.39 -2.14
C ILE A 103 -32.14 0.09 -2.24
N PHE A 104 -31.81 0.68 -1.09
CA PHE A 104 -31.52 2.08 -0.86
C PHE A 104 -32.70 3.03 -1.14
N ALA A 105 -33.91 2.49 -1.23
CA ALA A 105 -35.11 3.30 -1.35
C ALA A 105 -36.29 2.66 -0.62
N ASN A 106 -37.30 3.49 -0.38
CA ASN A 106 -38.60 3.05 0.03
C ASN A 106 -39.70 3.31 -1.00
N GLY A 107 -40.82 2.59 -0.85
CA GLY A 107 -42.01 2.78 -1.67
C GLY A 107 -42.69 4.16 -1.51
N THR A 108 -42.18 5.04 -0.64
CA THR A 108 -42.70 6.39 -0.38
C THR A 108 -41.72 7.50 -0.78
N GLY A 109 -40.60 7.19 -1.43
CA GLY A 109 -39.63 8.16 -1.93
C GLY A 109 -38.47 8.56 -1.00
N ASN A 110 -38.30 7.93 0.18
CA ASN A 110 -37.08 8.13 0.98
C ASN A 110 -35.96 7.27 0.42
N ILE A 111 -34.80 7.86 0.18
CA ILE A 111 -33.66 7.22 -0.47
C ILE A 111 -32.42 7.40 0.41
N ALA A 112 -31.58 6.37 0.48
CA ALA A 112 -30.40 6.33 1.33
C ALA A 112 -29.13 6.70 0.56
N HIS A 113 -28.15 7.27 1.26
CA HIS A 113 -26.83 7.58 0.69
C HIS A 113 -25.82 6.47 1.02
N GLY A 114 -25.08 6.01 0.01
CA GLY A 114 -24.03 5.02 0.24
C GLY A 114 -23.60 4.25 -0.97
N ASP A 115 -22.78 3.23 -0.75
CA ASP A 115 -22.11 2.46 -1.79
C ASP A 115 -22.52 1.00 -1.66
N ILE A 116 -22.98 0.39 -2.76
CA ILE A 116 -23.37 -1.03 -2.82
C ILE A 116 -22.28 -1.83 -3.53
N TYR A 117 -21.89 -2.96 -2.94
CA TYR A 117 -20.87 -3.86 -3.47
C TYR A 117 -21.42 -5.24 -3.85
N ASP A 118 -22.37 -5.78 -3.09
CA ASP A 118 -22.94 -7.12 -3.32
C ASP A 118 -24.35 -7.19 -2.75
N VAL A 119 -25.27 -7.87 -3.45
CA VAL A 119 -26.63 -8.16 -2.96
C VAL A 119 -26.95 -9.62 -3.23
N LYS A 120 -27.34 -10.37 -2.19
CA LYS A 120 -27.79 -11.76 -2.29
C LYS A 120 -29.13 -11.94 -1.61
N ILE A 121 -30.03 -12.66 -2.29
CA ILE A 121 -31.38 -12.95 -1.80
C ILE A 121 -31.52 -14.47 -1.69
N TYR A 122 -32.02 -14.95 -0.56
CA TYR A 122 -32.21 -16.38 -0.29
C TYR A 122 -33.65 -16.69 0.10
N ASN A 123 -34.09 -17.91 -0.23
CA ASN A 123 -35.32 -18.53 0.28
C ASN A 123 -34.94 -19.86 0.93
N GLY A 124 -34.93 -19.90 2.26
CA GLY A 124 -34.23 -20.94 3.02
C GLY A 124 -32.75 -20.99 2.65
N ALA A 125 -32.27 -22.17 2.26
CA ALA A 125 -30.89 -22.36 1.79
C ALA A 125 -30.70 -22.08 0.28
N VAL A 126 -31.77 -21.77 -0.45
CA VAL A 126 -31.73 -21.62 -1.91
C VAL A 126 -31.43 -20.16 -2.29
N LEU A 127 -30.33 -19.94 -3.01
CA LEU A 127 -30.00 -18.64 -3.60
C LEU A 127 -31.01 -18.31 -4.70
N GLN A 128 -31.71 -17.17 -4.53
CA GLN A 128 -32.77 -16.71 -5.41
C GLN A 128 -32.27 -15.68 -6.42
N ALA A 129 -31.38 -14.78 -5.99
CA ALA A 129 -30.73 -13.79 -6.85
C ALA A 129 -29.40 -13.37 -6.24
N HIS A 130 -28.41 -13.07 -7.09
CA HIS A 130 -27.11 -12.54 -6.67
C HIS A 130 -26.66 -11.44 -7.64
N TYR A 131 -26.42 -10.25 -7.12
CA TYR A 131 -25.92 -9.12 -7.90
C TYR A 131 -24.52 -8.75 -7.40
N ASP A 132 -23.52 -9.17 -8.16
CA ASP A 132 -22.12 -8.83 -7.94
C ASP A 132 -21.82 -7.49 -8.61
N ILE A 133 -21.95 -6.41 -7.83
CA ILE A 133 -21.80 -5.03 -8.34
C ILE A 133 -20.35 -4.77 -8.77
N ALA A 134 -19.38 -5.55 -8.27
CA ALA A 134 -17.98 -5.43 -8.70
C ALA A 134 -17.78 -5.68 -10.20
N GLN A 135 -18.75 -6.31 -10.87
CA GLN A 135 -18.72 -6.56 -12.32
C GLN A 135 -19.19 -5.38 -13.18
N GLY A 136 -19.58 -4.25 -12.57
CA GLY A 136 -20.00 -3.06 -13.31
C GLY A 136 -21.38 -3.20 -13.98
N ASN A 137 -22.23 -4.09 -13.48
CA ASN A 137 -23.60 -4.26 -13.95
C ASN A 137 -24.52 -4.79 -12.84
N VAL A 138 -25.84 -4.82 -13.10
CA VAL A 138 -26.87 -5.30 -12.15
C VAL A 138 -27.53 -6.60 -12.65
N GLN A 139 -26.78 -7.41 -13.39
CA GLN A 139 -27.26 -8.71 -13.89
C GLN A 139 -27.16 -9.77 -12.79
N ASP A 140 -28.20 -10.59 -12.68
CA ASP A 140 -28.22 -11.73 -11.76
C ASP A 140 -27.19 -12.80 -12.12
N GLN A 141 -26.32 -13.11 -11.16
CA GLN A 141 -25.25 -14.11 -11.21
C GLN A 141 -25.68 -15.45 -10.61
N SER A 142 -26.88 -15.55 -10.03
CA SER A 142 -27.37 -16.80 -9.44
C SER A 142 -27.76 -17.86 -10.47
N GLY A 143 -27.90 -17.48 -11.74
CA GLY A 143 -28.38 -18.34 -12.82
C GLY A 143 -29.91 -18.43 -12.93
N ASN A 144 -30.66 -17.64 -12.16
CA ASN A 144 -32.13 -17.66 -12.15
C ASN A 144 -32.77 -16.60 -13.08
N GLY A 145 -31.97 -15.81 -13.80
CA GLY A 145 -32.45 -14.81 -14.76
C GLY A 145 -33.18 -13.63 -14.12
N ARG A 146 -32.93 -13.36 -12.83
CA ARG A 146 -33.64 -12.33 -12.06
C ARG A 146 -32.92 -10.99 -12.09
N HIS A 147 -32.72 -10.43 -13.28
CA HIS A 147 -31.97 -9.18 -13.44
C HIS A 147 -32.67 -8.02 -12.72
N ALA A 148 -31.89 -7.18 -12.04
CA ALA A 148 -32.40 -6.01 -11.35
C ALA A 148 -32.48 -4.82 -12.31
N THR A 149 -33.30 -3.84 -11.94
CA THR A 149 -33.36 -2.54 -12.61
C THR A 149 -32.67 -1.51 -11.74
N LEU A 150 -31.67 -0.84 -12.32
CA LEU A 150 -31.03 0.32 -11.72
C LEU A 150 -31.77 1.59 -12.17
N VAL A 151 -32.16 2.43 -11.21
CA VAL A 151 -32.67 3.78 -11.45
C VAL A 151 -31.67 4.74 -10.84
N GLY A 152 -31.00 5.55 -11.66
CA GLY A 152 -29.90 6.42 -11.21
C GLY A 152 -28.60 5.65 -10.92
N GLY A 153 -27.84 6.13 -9.94
CA GLY A 153 -26.62 5.52 -9.40
C GLY A 153 -25.40 5.76 -10.28
N THR A 154 -24.25 5.96 -9.63
CA THR A 154 -22.97 6.17 -10.33
C THR A 154 -22.05 4.98 -10.12
N TRP A 155 -21.54 4.42 -11.22
CA TRP A 155 -20.49 3.42 -11.18
C TRP A 155 -19.16 4.06 -10.81
N VAL A 156 -18.57 3.63 -9.70
CA VAL A 156 -17.27 4.12 -9.22
C VAL A 156 -16.28 2.96 -9.13
N ASP A 157 -15.05 3.22 -9.56
CA ASP A 157 -13.92 2.29 -9.37
C ASP A 157 -13.42 2.42 -7.92
N ASP A 158 -13.45 1.31 -7.16
CA ASP A 158 -12.90 1.24 -5.80
C ASP A 158 -11.36 1.36 -5.77
N GLY A 159 -10.75 1.47 -6.96
CA GLY A 159 -9.30 1.49 -7.12
C GLY A 159 -8.67 0.16 -6.68
N PRO A 160 -7.33 0.07 -6.63
CA PRO A 160 -6.67 -1.02 -5.95
C PRO A 160 -6.90 -0.87 -4.44
N SER A 161 -7.67 -1.78 -3.83
CA SER A 161 -7.96 -1.81 -2.39
C SER A 161 -6.68 -1.62 -1.54
N GLU A 162 -6.60 -0.52 -0.79
CA GLU A 162 -5.56 -0.36 0.24
C GLU A 162 -5.93 -1.15 1.51
N PRO A 163 -5.03 -1.96 2.08
CA PRO A 163 -5.35 -2.83 3.21
C PRO A 163 -5.54 -2.06 4.53
N ILE A 164 -6.63 -2.37 5.24
CA ILE A 164 -6.99 -1.82 6.57
C ILE A 164 -6.05 -2.43 7.62
N GLY A 165 -5.19 -1.62 8.22
CA GLY A 165 -4.08 -2.05 9.08
C GLY A 165 -4.46 -2.33 10.53
N VAL A 166 -4.32 -3.58 10.96
CA VAL A 166 -3.83 -3.92 12.31
C VAL A 166 -2.30 -3.69 12.28
N ASP A 167 -1.68 -3.26 13.38
CA ASP A 167 -0.22 -3.08 13.42
C ASP A 167 0.49 -4.42 13.23
N VAL A 168 0.97 -4.66 12.01
CA VAL A 168 1.78 -5.82 11.64
C VAL A 168 3.14 -5.32 11.17
N SER A 169 4.20 -5.87 11.75
CA SER A 169 5.58 -5.64 11.31
C SER A 169 5.85 -6.49 10.08
N TYR A 170 6.12 -5.85 8.95
CA TYR A 170 6.48 -6.53 7.70
C TYR A 170 7.97 -6.34 7.41
N VAL A 171 8.66 -7.45 7.14
CA VAL A 171 10.03 -7.45 6.64
C VAL A 171 9.99 -7.67 5.13
N TYR A 172 10.25 -6.62 4.36
CA TYR A 172 10.37 -6.73 2.91
C TYR A 172 11.84 -6.90 2.53
N ALA A 173 12.22 -8.09 2.05
CA ALA A 173 13.56 -8.35 1.51
C ALA A 173 13.50 -8.39 -0.01
N THR A 174 14.04 -7.37 -0.70
CA THR A 174 14.14 -7.38 -2.16
C THR A 174 15.53 -7.85 -2.58
N ARG A 175 15.59 -8.94 -3.37
CA ARG A 175 16.83 -9.47 -3.95
C ARG A 175 16.73 -9.47 -5.47
N GLN A 176 17.71 -8.86 -6.12
CA GLN A 176 17.93 -8.94 -7.56
C GLN A 176 19.33 -9.48 -7.79
N THR A 177 19.41 -10.61 -8.51
CA THR A 177 20.66 -11.24 -8.93
C THR A 177 20.64 -11.37 -10.45
N ILE A 178 21.69 -10.90 -11.11
CA ILE A 178 21.90 -11.14 -12.54
C ILE A 178 23.20 -11.92 -12.71
N ASN A 179 23.10 -13.04 -13.39
CA ASN A 179 24.22 -13.83 -13.89
C ASN A 179 24.16 -13.75 -15.42
N ALA A 180 25.10 -13.07 -16.04
CA ALA A 180 25.23 -13.05 -17.49
C ALA A 180 26.57 -13.69 -17.91
N SER A 181 26.67 -14.06 -19.18
CA SER A 181 27.84 -14.74 -19.76
C SER A 181 28.22 -14.21 -21.15
N ARG A 182 27.51 -13.18 -21.64
CA ARG A 182 27.68 -12.53 -22.94
C ARG A 182 27.67 -11.02 -22.74
N THR A 183 28.30 -10.28 -23.66
CA THR A 183 28.37 -8.81 -23.66
C THR A 183 26.97 -8.23 -23.61
N LEU A 184 26.56 -7.77 -22.42
CA LEU A 184 25.24 -7.21 -22.17
C LEU A 184 25.39 -5.96 -21.31
N VAL A 185 24.74 -4.89 -21.73
CA VAL A 185 24.58 -3.69 -20.90
C VAL A 185 23.31 -3.90 -20.08
N THR A 186 23.46 -4.01 -18.77
CA THR A 186 22.31 -4.28 -17.88
C THR A 186 22.23 -3.22 -16.80
N SER A 187 21.09 -2.52 -16.76
CA SER A 187 20.78 -1.59 -15.68
C SER A 187 19.96 -2.32 -14.62
N THR A 188 20.35 -2.18 -13.35
CA THR A 188 19.63 -2.81 -12.24
C THR A 188 19.30 -1.77 -11.18
N LYS A 189 18.01 -1.70 -10.81
CA LYS A 189 17.45 -0.70 -9.90
C LYS A 189 16.58 -1.41 -8.88
N GLN A 190 16.92 -1.24 -7.61
CA GLN A 190 16.05 -1.60 -6.49
C GLN A 190 15.73 -0.35 -5.68
N VAL A 191 14.44 -0.12 -5.47
CA VAL A 191 13.93 0.98 -4.65
C VAL A 191 12.98 0.40 -3.62
N MET A 192 13.14 0.82 -2.37
CA MET A 192 12.23 0.48 -1.29
C MET A 192 11.78 1.76 -0.58
N HIS A 193 10.48 1.84 -0.32
CA HIS A 193 9.86 2.87 0.49
C HIS A 193 9.35 2.21 1.78
N ALA A 194 9.68 2.77 2.94
CA ALA A 194 9.27 2.23 4.22
C ALA A 194 8.67 3.33 5.11
N SER A 195 7.37 3.20 5.40
CA SER A 195 6.57 4.25 6.08
C SER A 195 6.25 4.01 7.55
N ARG A 196 6.72 2.90 8.14
CA ARG A 196 6.52 2.55 9.56
C ARG A 196 7.75 1.82 10.11
N THR A 197 7.77 1.56 11.43
CA THR A 197 8.79 0.87 12.25
C THR A 197 9.26 -0.49 11.67
N THR A 198 9.93 -0.46 10.52
CA THR A 198 10.24 -1.64 9.71
C THR A 198 11.70 -1.64 9.31
N ALA A 199 12.33 -2.81 9.42
CA ALA A 199 13.68 -3.00 8.93
C ALA A 199 13.64 -3.16 7.41
N ALA A 200 14.23 -2.22 6.68
CA ALA A 200 14.33 -2.26 5.24
C ALA A 200 15.75 -2.68 4.80
N ALA A 201 15.84 -3.79 4.08
CA ALA A 201 17.09 -4.30 3.53
C ALA A 201 16.98 -4.44 2.01
N THR A 202 17.94 -3.83 1.29
CA THR A 202 18.05 -3.98 -0.17
C THR A 202 19.39 -4.63 -0.51
N LYS A 203 19.36 -5.67 -1.36
CA LYS A 203 20.58 -6.34 -1.84
C LYS A 203 20.55 -6.55 -3.35
N GLN A 204 21.59 -6.02 -3.98
CA GLN A 204 21.83 -6.13 -5.41
C GLN A 204 23.22 -6.71 -5.62
N SER A 205 23.25 -7.82 -6.37
CA SER A 205 24.48 -8.54 -6.68
C SER A 205 24.56 -8.76 -8.19
N VAL A 206 25.69 -8.34 -8.77
CA VAL A 206 26.01 -8.61 -10.17
C VAL A 206 27.35 -9.33 -10.23
N TYR A 207 27.38 -10.46 -10.92
CA TYR A 207 28.58 -11.25 -11.17
C TYR A 207 28.72 -11.49 -12.67
N GLU A 208 29.92 -11.27 -13.21
CA GLU A 208 30.21 -11.45 -14.63
C GLU A 208 31.67 -11.86 -14.90
N ASN A 209 31.88 -12.62 -15.98
CA ASN A 209 33.19 -13.16 -16.37
C ASN A 209 33.84 -12.47 -17.59
N ARG A 210 33.18 -11.46 -18.20
CA ARG A 210 33.62 -10.77 -19.43
C ARG A 210 33.43 -9.23 -19.37
N SER A 211 33.83 -8.52 -20.43
CA SER A 211 33.84 -7.04 -20.49
C SER A 211 32.44 -6.48 -20.73
N THR A 212 31.92 -5.70 -19.78
CA THR A 212 30.56 -5.12 -19.80
C THR A 212 30.52 -3.76 -19.08
N ALA A 213 29.33 -3.14 -19.03
CA ALA A 213 29.06 -1.95 -18.22
C ALA A 213 27.70 -2.09 -17.52
N TYR A 214 27.62 -1.64 -16.29
CA TYR A 214 26.51 -1.79 -15.35
C TYR A 214 26.46 -0.54 -14.50
N ALA A 215 25.27 0.03 -14.47
CA ALA A 215 24.84 0.99 -13.49
C ALA A 215 24.00 0.23 -12.45
N THR A 216 24.46 0.20 -11.20
CA THR A 216 23.67 -0.33 -10.08
C THR A 216 23.17 0.81 -9.22
N MET A 217 21.87 0.82 -8.95
CA MET A 217 21.27 1.79 -8.05
C MET A 217 20.43 1.11 -6.97
N GLN A 218 20.79 1.39 -5.73
CA GLN A 218 19.98 1.08 -4.57
C GLN A 218 19.55 2.37 -3.87
N SER A 219 18.24 2.48 -3.62
CA SER A 219 17.67 3.62 -2.90
C SER A 219 16.76 3.12 -1.79
N LEU A 220 16.93 3.71 -0.61
CA LEU A 220 16.00 3.56 0.51
C LEU A 220 15.50 4.93 0.96
N TYR A 221 14.19 5.03 1.12
CA TYR A 221 13.53 6.21 1.67
C TYR A 221 12.63 5.80 2.84
N SER A 222 12.66 6.60 3.90
CA SER A 222 11.74 6.50 5.03
C SER A 222 11.34 7.88 5.55
N ASP A 223 10.05 8.05 5.80
CA ASP A 223 9.37 9.28 6.23
C ASP A 223 9.00 9.28 7.73
N TYR A 224 9.42 8.26 8.50
CA TYR A 224 9.00 8.09 9.90
C TYR A 224 10.14 8.08 10.94
N ILE A 225 9.90 8.76 12.08
CA ILE A 225 10.80 8.81 13.25
C ILE A 225 10.68 7.51 14.05
N ALA A 226 11.38 6.47 13.59
CA ALA A 226 11.59 5.25 14.38
C ALA A 226 12.92 5.33 15.15
N PHE A 227 12.87 5.30 16.48
CA PHE A 227 14.03 5.04 17.33
C PHE A 227 14.43 3.56 17.18
N ALA A 228 15.66 3.30 16.69
CA ALA A 228 16.33 1.99 16.59
C ALA A 228 16.17 1.09 15.34
N ALA A 229 15.71 1.59 14.19
CA ALA A 229 15.76 0.80 12.94
C ALA A 229 17.16 0.80 12.29
N SER A 230 17.69 -0.38 11.97
CA SER A 230 18.92 -0.56 11.18
C SER A 230 18.59 -0.76 9.71
N TYR A 231 19.18 0.06 8.84
CA TYR A 231 18.96 0.01 7.39
C TYR A 231 20.22 -0.43 6.64
N PRO A 232 20.40 -1.74 6.40
CA PRO A 232 21.53 -2.24 5.64
C PRO A 232 21.28 -2.12 4.13
N ILE A 233 22.10 -1.31 3.45
CA ILE A 233 22.19 -1.34 1.98
C ILE A 233 23.47 -2.07 1.57
N ARG A 234 23.32 -3.07 0.70
CA ARG A 234 24.45 -3.89 0.22
C ARG A 234 24.48 -3.99 -1.30
N VAL A 235 25.47 -3.34 -1.90
CA VAL A 235 25.80 -3.50 -3.33
C VAL A 235 27.06 -4.33 -3.47
N ARG A 236 26.97 -5.42 -4.25
CA ARG A 236 28.14 -6.22 -4.66
C ARG A 236 28.24 -6.28 -6.18
N THR A 237 29.39 -5.90 -6.71
CA THR A 237 29.73 -6.10 -8.13
C THR A 237 31.06 -6.81 -8.25
N SER A 238 31.11 -7.86 -9.05
CA SER A 238 32.33 -8.63 -9.32
C SER A 238 32.49 -8.84 -10.81
N ALA A 239 33.68 -8.55 -11.34
CA ALA A 239 34.02 -8.74 -12.75
C ALA A 239 35.44 -9.33 -12.93
N GLN A 240 35.59 -10.26 -13.87
CA GLN A 240 36.89 -10.89 -14.15
C GLN A 240 37.73 -10.16 -15.22
N ARG A 241 37.20 -9.20 -15.98
CA ARG A 241 37.89 -8.51 -17.11
C ARG A 241 37.64 -6.99 -17.13
N SER A 242 38.28 -6.26 -18.05
CA SER A 242 38.22 -4.79 -18.16
C SER A 242 36.81 -4.22 -18.22
N TYR A 243 36.51 -3.24 -17.36
CA TYR A 243 35.13 -2.88 -17.04
C TYR A 243 34.97 -1.46 -16.43
N GLN A 244 33.79 -0.82 -16.61
CA GLN A 244 33.39 0.45 -15.96
C GLN A 244 32.18 0.31 -15.00
N HIS A 245 32.38 0.44 -13.68
CA HIS A 245 31.31 0.32 -12.68
C HIS A 245 30.81 1.69 -12.24
N ALA A 246 29.54 1.98 -12.47
CA ALA A 246 28.85 3.11 -11.84
C ALA A 246 27.91 2.56 -10.76
N VAL A 247 28.21 2.85 -9.50
CA VAL A 247 27.35 2.46 -8.37
C VAL A 247 26.81 3.70 -7.71
N LYS A 248 25.48 3.76 -7.58
CA LYS A 248 24.79 4.82 -6.85
C LYS A 248 24.03 4.22 -5.67
N VAL A 249 24.35 4.70 -4.48
CA VAL A 249 23.59 4.38 -3.26
C VAL A 249 23.00 5.66 -2.71
N VAL A 250 21.69 5.67 -2.47
CA VAL A 250 20.98 6.79 -1.87
C VAL A 250 20.22 6.34 -0.63
N VAL A 251 20.44 7.03 0.47
CA VAL A 251 19.65 6.89 1.68
C VAL A 251 19.14 8.25 2.10
N SER A 252 17.84 8.35 2.33
CA SER A 252 17.20 9.56 2.84
C SER A 252 16.26 9.19 3.98
N LYS A 253 16.37 9.92 5.10
CA LYS A 253 15.46 9.76 6.24
C LYS A 253 15.25 11.07 7.00
N GLN A 254 14.04 11.25 7.52
CA GLN A 254 13.70 12.20 8.59
C GLN A 254 13.69 11.49 9.96
N GLY A 255 14.47 11.98 10.94
CA GLY A 255 14.60 11.40 12.30
C GLY A 255 15.88 10.60 12.63
N GLN A 256 16.03 10.14 13.88
CA GLN A 256 17.24 9.45 14.39
C GLN A 256 17.35 8.00 13.89
N SER A 257 18.49 7.58 13.31
CA SER A 257 18.85 6.14 13.13
C SER A 257 20.31 5.93 12.75
N SER A 258 20.79 4.69 12.92
CA SER A 258 22.08 4.22 12.39
C SER A 258 21.94 3.66 10.97
N PHE A 259 22.90 3.98 10.12
CA PHE A 259 22.99 3.45 8.76
C PHE A 259 24.22 2.58 8.61
N ALA A 260 24.05 1.41 7.99
CA ALA A 260 25.14 0.53 7.61
C ALA A 260 25.14 0.37 6.10
N MET A 261 26.05 1.05 5.42
CA MET A 261 26.24 0.89 3.99
C MET A 261 27.49 0.04 3.74
N LEU A 262 27.29 -1.09 3.05
CA LEU A 262 28.38 -1.92 2.58
C LEU A 262 28.37 -1.93 1.05
N GLN A 263 29.44 -1.38 0.48
CA GLN A 263 29.69 -1.48 -0.95
C GLN A 263 30.96 -2.30 -1.16
N GLN A 264 30.84 -3.35 -1.98
CA GLN A 264 31.98 -4.19 -2.36
C GLN A 264 32.08 -4.26 -3.88
N GLN A 265 33.26 -3.89 -4.38
CA GLN A 265 33.60 -4.01 -5.79
C GLN A 265 34.87 -4.82 -5.93
N TYR A 266 34.81 -5.83 -6.80
CA TYR A 266 35.94 -6.70 -7.10
C TYR A 266 36.20 -6.69 -8.61
N ALA A 267 37.45 -6.44 -9.00
CA ALA A 267 37.87 -6.49 -10.39
C ALA A 267 39.27 -7.10 -10.54
N ASP A 268 39.43 -8.11 -11.40
CA ASP A 268 40.73 -8.78 -11.61
C ASP A 268 41.69 -8.01 -12.55
N HIS A 269 41.17 -7.13 -13.41
CA HIS A 269 41.91 -6.44 -14.47
C HIS A 269 41.68 -4.91 -14.45
N SER A 270 42.21 -4.18 -15.45
CA SER A 270 42.09 -2.72 -15.57
C SER A 270 40.64 -2.25 -15.53
N SER A 271 40.30 -1.39 -14.55
CA SER A 271 38.93 -0.95 -14.31
C SER A 271 38.83 0.54 -13.96
N VAL A 272 37.70 1.13 -14.36
CA VAL A 272 37.27 2.46 -13.91
C VAL A 272 36.07 2.29 -12.99
N LEU A 273 36.25 2.67 -11.73
CA LEU A 273 35.26 2.50 -10.68
C LEU A 273 34.77 3.88 -10.24
N SER A 274 33.50 4.16 -10.50
CA SER A 274 32.83 5.40 -10.08
C SER A 274 31.76 5.07 -9.07
N THR A 275 31.89 5.64 -7.87
CA THR A 275 30.95 5.40 -6.78
C THR A 275 30.37 6.71 -6.30
N ARG A 276 29.04 6.79 -6.30
CA ARG A 276 28.29 7.94 -5.78
C ARG A 276 27.43 7.47 -4.62
N GLN A 277 27.71 8.01 -3.44
CA GLN A 277 26.94 7.75 -2.24
C GLN A 277 26.32 9.06 -1.77
N THR A 278 25.02 9.04 -1.50
CA THR A 278 24.30 10.21 -0.99
C THR A 278 23.52 9.80 0.24
N ILE A 279 23.81 10.47 1.35
CA ILE A 279 23.13 10.29 2.62
C ILE A 279 22.52 11.63 3.00
N SER A 280 21.20 11.66 3.20
CA SER A 280 20.51 12.84 3.74
C SER A 280 19.97 12.45 5.11
N LYS A 281 20.32 13.24 6.14
CA LYS A 281 19.97 12.96 7.55
C LYS A 281 19.45 14.21 8.23
N ASP A 282 18.68 14.02 9.30
CA ASP A 282 17.99 15.10 10.04
C ASP A 282 18.54 15.31 11.46
N THR A 283 19.30 14.34 12.00
CA THR A 283 19.83 14.42 13.38
C THR A 283 21.16 13.68 13.57
N THR A 284 21.81 13.94 14.71
CA THR A 284 23.14 13.46 15.11
C THR A 284 23.18 11.94 15.33
N THR A 285 23.59 11.18 14.33
CA THR A 285 23.90 9.75 14.47
C THR A 285 25.18 9.33 13.73
N ASP A 286 25.74 8.19 14.18
CA ASP A 286 26.90 7.53 13.60
C ASP A 286 26.55 6.85 12.27
N VAL A 287 27.33 7.17 11.24
CA VAL A 287 27.24 6.53 9.93
C VAL A 287 28.40 5.54 9.79
N ALA A 288 28.09 4.25 9.75
CA ALA A 288 29.08 3.22 9.46
C ALA A 288 29.15 2.98 7.95
N LEU A 289 30.11 3.63 7.30
CA LEU A 289 30.44 3.38 5.89
C LEU A 289 31.55 2.34 5.78
N LYS A 290 31.30 1.23 5.10
CA LYS A 290 32.34 0.28 4.70
C LYS A 290 32.35 0.15 3.19
N GLN A 291 33.43 0.64 2.58
CA GLN A 291 33.68 0.47 1.15
C GLN A 291 34.92 -0.40 0.96
N VAL A 292 34.76 -1.49 0.23
CA VAL A 292 35.85 -2.39 -0.12
C VAL A 292 35.98 -2.42 -1.63
N VAL A 293 37.13 -1.95 -2.11
CA VAL A 293 37.52 -2.05 -3.51
C VAL A 293 38.81 -2.85 -3.55
N SER A 294 38.79 -3.97 -4.25
CA SER A 294 39.98 -4.81 -4.43
C SER A 294 40.15 -5.22 -5.88
N GLY A 295 41.41 -5.27 -6.31
CA GLY A 295 41.78 -5.74 -7.64
C GLY A 295 43.26 -6.05 -7.76
N GLN A 296 43.60 -6.88 -8.75
CA GLN A 296 44.96 -7.41 -8.91
C GLN A 296 45.89 -6.52 -9.76
N ARG A 297 45.36 -5.61 -10.59
CA ARG A 297 46.12 -4.72 -11.49
C ARG A 297 45.47 -3.32 -11.59
N SER A 298 46.21 -2.34 -12.09
CA SER A 298 45.94 -0.88 -12.08
C SER A 298 44.46 -0.47 -12.14
N TYR A 299 44.05 0.36 -11.16
CA TYR A 299 42.67 0.84 -10.98
C TYR A 299 42.61 2.37 -10.92
N SER A 300 41.58 2.95 -11.55
CA SER A 300 41.20 4.36 -11.35
C SER A 300 39.87 4.41 -10.61
N TYR A 301 39.83 5.14 -9.51
CA TYR A 301 38.74 5.09 -8.55
C TYR A 301 38.33 6.48 -8.10
N ALA A 302 37.09 6.86 -8.43
CA ALA A 302 36.47 8.10 -7.99
C ALA A 302 35.37 7.81 -6.98
N VAL A 303 35.51 8.40 -5.78
CA VAL A 303 34.51 8.34 -4.71
C VAL A 303 33.89 9.71 -4.54
N HIS A 304 32.59 9.78 -4.74
CA HIS A 304 31.80 10.96 -4.43
C HIS A 304 30.84 10.63 -3.30
N ILE A 305 31.19 11.05 -2.08
CA ILE A 305 30.33 10.97 -0.91
C ILE A 305 29.72 12.35 -0.67
N LYS A 306 28.40 12.43 -0.65
CA LYS A 306 27.65 13.62 -0.26
C LYS A 306 26.83 13.30 0.98
N ILE A 307 27.06 14.05 2.06
CA ILE A 307 26.32 13.93 3.31
C ILE A 307 25.65 15.28 3.57
N TYR A 308 24.33 15.27 3.66
CA TYR A 308 23.50 16.45 3.88
C TYR A 308 22.80 16.35 5.24
N ASP A 309 22.75 17.47 5.97
CA ASP A 309 21.78 17.67 7.05
C ASP A 309 20.37 17.98 6.47
N ALA A 310 19.34 18.07 7.30
CA ALA A 310 17.96 18.31 6.87
C ALA A 310 17.82 19.58 6.04
N ASP A 311 18.58 20.62 6.41
CA ASP A 311 18.61 21.91 5.72
C ASP A 311 19.63 21.94 4.56
N LYS A 312 20.13 20.77 4.12
CA LYS A 312 21.19 20.60 3.10
C LYS A 312 22.52 21.27 3.46
N THR A 313 22.73 21.57 4.74
CA THR A 313 24.00 22.09 5.27
C THR A 313 25.02 20.95 5.45
N ILE A 314 26.31 21.27 5.35
CA ILE A 314 27.40 20.28 5.42
C ILE A 314 27.66 19.89 6.88
N ILE A 315 27.77 18.59 7.15
CA ILE A 315 27.87 18.02 8.50
C ILE A 315 29.30 18.15 9.07
N LYS A 316 29.40 18.56 10.35
CA LYS A 316 30.66 18.96 11.04
C LYS A 316 31.66 17.84 11.41
N ARG A 317 31.33 16.54 11.35
CA ARG A 317 32.31 15.44 11.61
C ARG A 317 32.03 14.24 10.71
N VAL A 318 33.05 13.82 9.96
CA VAL A 318 33.08 12.56 9.21
C VAL A 318 34.29 11.76 9.70
N ARG A 319 34.07 10.56 10.25
CA ARG A 319 35.15 9.64 10.59
C ARG A 319 35.35 8.67 9.43
N LEU A 320 36.46 8.82 8.71
CA LEU A 320 36.85 7.94 7.62
C LEU A 320 37.99 7.04 8.12
N SER A 321 37.85 5.73 7.98
CA SER A 321 38.93 4.78 8.22
C SER A 321 39.26 4.05 6.91
N ALA A 322 40.52 4.05 6.52
CA ALA A 322 41.02 3.34 5.36
C ALA A 322 42.33 2.65 5.73
N SER A 323 42.55 1.45 5.18
CA SER A 323 43.80 0.70 5.36
C SER A 323 44.92 1.16 4.42
N ARG A 324 44.67 2.14 3.53
CA ARG A 324 45.61 2.77 2.59
C ARG A 324 45.20 4.23 2.31
N VAL A 325 46.01 4.94 1.53
CA VAL A 325 45.87 6.36 1.17
C VAL A 325 44.42 6.73 0.79
N LEU A 326 43.84 7.64 1.58
CA LEU A 326 42.51 8.19 1.38
C LEU A 326 42.62 9.56 0.71
N ARG A 327 42.10 9.70 -0.51
CA ARG A 327 41.92 11.02 -1.16
C ARG A 327 40.48 11.46 -0.99
N VAL A 328 40.27 12.47 -0.15
CA VAL A 328 38.93 13.07 0.08
C VAL A 328 38.88 14.38 -0.68
N GLN A 329 37.96 14.50 -1.64
CA GLN A 329 37.59 15.79 -2.24
C GLN A 329 36.30 16.29 -1.59
N LEU A 330 36.41 17.34 -0.79
CA LEU A 330 35.28 18.05 -0.21
C LEU A 330 34.99 19.25 -1.09
N GLN A 331 33.82 19.28 -1.71
CA GLN A 331 33.33 20.44 -2.45
C GLN A 331 32.32 21.17 -1.57
N ALA A 332 32.73 22.30 -0.99
CA ALA A 332 31.88 23.17 -0.21
C ALA A 332 31.65 24.50 -0.96
N SER A 333 30.44 25.04 -0.87
CA SER A 333 30.07 26.34 -1.45
C SER A 333 30.56 27.55 -0.63
N LYS A 334 31.17 27.32 0.53
CA LYS A 334 31.90 28.31 1.33
C LYS A 334 33.19 27.72 1.87
N VAL A 335 34.19 28.60 2.11
CA VAL A 335 35.50 28.25 2.65
C VAL A 335 35.34 27.38 3.90
N THR A 336 35.82 26.15 3.82
CA THR A 336 35.77 25.19 4.92
C THR A 336 37.21 24.82 5.28
N SER A 337 37.63 25.12 6.51
CA SER A 337 38.91 24.67 7.04
C SER A 337 38.78 23.21 7.50
N VAL A 338 39.65 22.35 6.98
CA VAL A 338 39.70 20.93 7.36
C VAL A 338 40.98 20.72 8.14
N GLN A 339 40.87 20.45 9.44
CA GLN A 339 42.01 20.09 10.28
C GLN A 339 42.06 18.58 10.43
N LEU A 340 43.02 17.93 9.77
CA LEU A 340 43.28 16.51 9.93
C LEU A 340 44.28 16.34 11.08
N ARG A 341 43.84 15.77 12.21
CA ARG A 341 44.77 15.23 13.22
C ARG A 341 45.00 13.75 12.90
N GLY A 342 46.22 13.42 12.52
CA GLY A 342 46.70 12.05 12.41
C GLY A 342 47.82 11.81 13.41
N GLU A 343 47.75 10.70 14.15
CA GLU A 343 48.94 10.01 14.63
C GLU A 343 49.25 8.90 13.63
N LEU A 344 50.49 8.89 13.13
CA LEU A 344 51.05 7.73 12.43
C LEU A 344 51.24 6.61 13.46
N LYS A 345 50.58 5.47 13.26
CA LYS A 345 51.00 4.20 13.85
C LYS A 345 51.51 3.29 12.75
#